data_AF-A0A061IBK1-F1
#
_entry.id   AF-A0A061IBK1-F1
#
_cell.length_a   1.000
_cell.length_b   1.000
_cell.length_c   1.000
_cell.angle_alpha   90.00
_cell.angle_beta   90.00
_cell.angle_gamma   90.00
#
_symmetry.space_group_name_H-M   'P 1'
#
loop_
_entity.id
_entity.type
_entity.pdbx_description
1 polymer ?
#
loop_
_entity_poly.entity_id
_entity_poly.type
_entity_poly.pdbx_seq_one_letter_code
_entity_poly.pdbx_strand_id
1 'polypeptide(L)'
;MFLCVALVLASNSQRSTCPCLLSAGIKDQVGLKLAEICLSAYVLLHMPHTHRDKALDGYSKKKYVCKLLFIFLLGHDIDFGHMEAVNLLSSNRYTEKQIGYLFISVLVNSNSELIRLINNAIKNDLASRNPTFMGLALHCIANVGSREMAEAFAGEIPKILVAGDTMDSVKQSAALCLLRLYRTSPDLVPMGDWTSRVVHLLNDQHLGVVTAATSLITTLAQKNPEEFKTSVSLAVSRLSRS
;
A
#
# COMPACT_ATOMS: atom_id res chain seq x y z
N MET A 1 -6.13 -7.22 -4.79
CA MET A 1 -6.60 -5.83 -4.61
C MET A 1 -7.98 -5.77 -3.95
N PHE A 2 -9.03 -6.37 -4.53
CA PHE A 2 -10.38 -6.40 -3.94
C PHE A 2 -10.47 -7.04 -2.54
N LEU A 3 -9.73 -8.12 -2.27
CA LEU A 3 -9.72 -8.74 -0.93
C LEU A 3 -9.11 -7.82 0.17
N CYS A 4 -8.07 -7.03 -0.14
CA CYS A 4 -7.48 -6.10 0.83
C CYS A 4 -8.40 -4.90 1.11
N VAL A 5 -9.07 -4.38 0.08
CA VAL A 5 -10.07 -3.31 0.24
C VAL A 5 -11.24 -3.81 1.12
N ALA A 6 -11.74 -5.02 0.85
CA ALA A 6 -12.81 -5.63 1.64
C ALA A 6 -12.40 -5.92 3.09
N LEU A 7 -11.18 -6.42 3.34
CA LEU A 7 -10.66 -6.68 4.69
C LEU A 7 -10.41 -5.40 5.49
N VAL A 8 -9.89 -4.33 4.87
CA VAL A 8 -9.66 -3.04 5.55
C VAL A 8 -10.99 -2.36 5.93
N LEU A 9 -12.01 -2.47 5.07
CA LEU A 9 -13.36 -2.02 5.39
C LEU A 9 -14.00 -2.90 6.49
N ALA A 10 -13.80 -4.23 6.44
CA ALA A 10 -14.33 -5.15 7.45
C ALA A 10 -13.69 -4.99 8.83
N SER A 11 -12.36 -4.78 8.91
CA SER A 11 -11.65 -4.60 10.19
C SER A 11 -11.91 -3.24 10.84
N ASN A 12 -12.15 -2.17 10.07
CA ASN A 12 -12.57 -0.87 10.63
C ASN A 12 -14.07 -0.82 10.99
N SER A 13 -14.88 -1.76 10.51
CA SER A 13 -16.31 -1.85 10.83
C SER A 13 -16.58 -2.33 12.28
N GLN A 14 -15.61 -2.91 12.98
CA GLN A 14 -15.84 -3.56 14.28
C GLN A 14 -15.58 -2.68 15.52
N ARG A 15 -15.16 -1.41 15.39
CA ARG A 15 -14.96 -0.52 16.57
C ARG A 15 -15.67 0.83 16.55
N SER A 16 -16.45 1.11 15.53
CA SER A 16 -17.37 2.25 15.55
C SER A 16 -18.49 1.97 14.57
N THR A 17 -19.50 1.26 15.05
CA THR A 17 -20.81 1.21 14.43
C THR A 17 -21.23 2.64 14.11
N CYS A 18 -21.24 3.00 12.83
CA CYS A 18 -22.00 4.16 12.38
C CYS A 18 -23.48 3.80 12.63
N PRO A 19 -24.20 4.50 13.53
CA PRO A 19 -25.58 4.16 13.85
C PRO A 19 -26.54 4.25 12.64
N CYS A 20 -26.09 4.85 11.53
CA CYS A 20 -26.87 5.01 10.31
C CYS A 20 -26.95 3.74 9.44
N LEU A 21 -26.06 2.75 9.63
CA LEU A 21 -26.01 1.54 8.79
C LEU A 21 -26.73 0.33 9.39
N LEU A 22 -27.07 0.34 10.68
CA LEU A 22 -27.75 -0.78 11.34
C LEU A 22 -29.28 -0.60 11.49
N SER A 23 -29.82 0.61 11.39
CA SER A 23 -31.26 0.86 11.57
C SER A 23 -32.10 0.65 10.30
N ALA A 24 -31.47 0.55 9.13
CA ALA A 24 -32.16 0.29 7.88
C ALA A 24 -31.83 -1.14 7.45
N GLY A 25 -32.78 -2.06 7.68
CA GLY A 25 -32.75 -3.40 7.09
C GLY A 25 -32.93 -3.31 5.58
N ILE A 26 -31.89 -2.89 4.86
CA ILE A 26 -31.94 -2.59 3.43
C ILE A 26 -31.83 -3.90 2.64
N LYS A 27 -32.97 -4.38 2.14
CA LYS A 27 -33.06 -5.46 1.14
C LYS A 27 -33.15 -4.95 -0.30
N ASP A 28 -33.24 -3.64 -0.55
CA ASP A 28 -33.57 -3.12 -1.89
C ASP A 28 -32.51 -2.19 -2.49
N GLN A 29 -32.14 -2.49 -3.73
CA GLN A 29 -31.15 -1.79 -4.57
C GLN A 29 -31.45 -0.30 -4.81
N VAL A 30 -32.72 0.11 -4.63
CA VAL A 30 -33.18 1.50 -4.81
C VAL A 30 -32.83 2.37 -3.59
N GLY A 31 -32.82 1.79 -2.38
CA GLY A 31 -32.42 2.49 -1.16
C GLY A 31 -30.93 2.81 -1.12
N LEU A 32 -30.10 1.93 -1.70
CA LEU A 32 -28.67 2.17 -1.88
C LEU A 32 -28.43 3.37 -2.80
N LYS A 33 -29.11 3.44 -3.96
CA LYS A 33 -29.01 4.57 -4.90
C LYS A 33 -29.43 5.93 -4.33
N LEU A 34 -30.46 5.98 -3.48
CA LEU A 34 -30.88 7.22 -2.81
C LEU A 34 -29.88 7.64 -1.71
N ALA A 35 -29.35 6.68 -0.95
CA ALA A 35 -28.28 6.96 0.02
C ALA A 35 -26.99 7.41 -0.68
N GLU A 36 -26.68 6.88 -1.87
CA GLU A 36 -25.54 7.25 -2.73
C GLU A 36 -25.60 8.70 -3.21
N ILE A 37 -26.75 9.14 -3.72
CA ILE A 37 -26.98 10.53 -4.17
C ILE A 37 -26.89 11.50 -2.98
N CYS A 38 -27.51 11.16 -1.85
CA CYS A 38 -27.42 11.96 -0.63
C CYS A 38 -26.00 12.00 -0.06
N LEU A 39 -25.22 10.90 -0.15
CA LEU A 39 -23.86 10.84 0.36
C LEU A 39 -22.90 11.66 -0.50
N SER A 40 -23.01 11.58 -1.82
CA SER A 40 -22.23 12.40 -2.75
C SER A 40 -22.54 13.88 -2.57
N ALA A 41 -23.82 14.26 -2.51
CA ALA A 41 -24.25 15.63 -2.24
C ALA A 41 -23.79 16.11 -0.84
N TYR A 42 -23.89 15.27 0.19
CA TYR A 42 -23.42 15.61 1.54
C TYR A 42 -21.91 15.84 1.58
N VAL A 43 -21.12 14.99 0.91
CA VAL A 43 -19.66 15.13 0.86
C VAL A 43 -19.27 16.39 0.09
N LEU A 44 -19.90 16.67 -1.06
CA LEU A 44 -19.67 17.90 -1.82
C LEU A 44 -20.03 19.17 -1.00
N LEU A 45 -21.09 19.09 -0.20
CA LEU A 45 -21.58 20.22 0.60
C LEU A 45 -20.78 20.43 1.91
N HIS A 46 -20.11 19.39 2.43
CA HIS A 46 -19.47 19.41 3.75
C HIS A 46 -17.94 19.17 3.74
N MET A 47 -17.36 18.69 2.65
CA MET A 47 -15.93 18.88 2.40
C MET A 47 -15.77 20.36 2.02
N PRO A 48 -15.06 21.16 2.81
CA PRO A 48 -14.90 22.57 2.52
C PRO A 48 -14.08 22.72 1.24
N HIS A 49 -14.77 22.85 0.11
CA HIS A 49 -14.21 23.43 -1.10
C HIS A 49 -13.97 24.90 -0.79
N THR A 50 -12.75 25.20 -0.33
CA THR A 50 -12.14 26.54 -0.36
C THR A 50 -13.13 27.69 -0.29
N HIS A 51 -13.66 28.02 0.90
CA HIS A 51 -13.99 29.38 1.34
C HIS A 51 -14.47 29.35 2.81
N ARG A 52 -13.62 29.85 3.71
CA ARG A 52 -13.83 30.17 5.16
C ARG A 52 -13.61 29.04 6.21
N ASP A 53 -12.39 29.06 6.75
CA ASP A 53 -12.06 29.21 8.19
C ASP A 53 -11.98 28.05 9.21
N LYS A 54 -12.05 26.77 8.85
CA LYS A 54 -11.49 25.72 9.74
C LYS A 54 -10.82 24.59 8.98
N ALA A 55 -9.51 24.41 9.17
CA ALA A 55 -8.82 23.21 8.75
C ALA A 55 -9.48 22.00 9.42
N LEU A 56 -9.95 21.04 8.61
CA LEU A 56 -10.53 19.80 9.14
C LEU A 56 -9.48 19.06 9.98
N ASP A 57 -9.90 18.55 11.13
CA ASP A 57 -9.08 17.68 11.96
C ASP A 57 -8.87 16.32 11.29
N GLY A 58 -7.86 15.56 11.74
CA GLY A 58 -7.48 14.29 11.13
C GLY A 58 -8.62 13.26 11.09
N TYR A 59 -9.47 13.24 12.11
CA TYR A 59 -10.61 12.32 12.16
C TYR A 59 -11.66 12.64 11.10
N SER A 60 -12.03 13.91 10.94
CA SER A 60 -12.98 14.34 9.92
C SER A 60 -12.45 14.10 8.51
N LYS A 61 -11.18 14.46 8.24
CA LYS A 61 -10.52 14.18 6.96
C LYS A 61 -10.59 12.70 6.60
N LYS A 62 -10.19 11.82 7.53
CA LYS A 62 -10.25 10.37 7.36
C LYS A 62 -11.66 9.90 7.00
N LYS A 63 -12.68 10.40 7.70
CA LYS A 63 -14.08 10.03 7.46
C LYS A 63 -14.53 10.42 6.05
N TYR A 64 -14.20 11.62 5.59
CA TYR A 64 -14.58 12.07 4.26
C TYR A 64 -13.81 11.36 3.15
N VAL A 65 -12.49 11.16 3.29
CA VAL A 65 -11.68 10.40 2.32
C VAL A 65 -12.19 8.95 2.20
N CYS A 66 -12.60 8.34 3.31
CA CYS A 66 -13.21 7.00 3.29
C CYS A 66 -14.56 7.00 2.52
N LYS A 67 -15.39 8.03 2.69
CA LYS A 67 -16.64 8.17 1.91
C LYS A 67 -16.38 8.34 0.42
N LEU A 68 -15.37 9.13 0.05
CA LEU A 68 -14.98 9.32 -1.36
C LEU A 68 -14.49 8.01 -1.98
N LEU A 69 -13.67 7.25 -1.25
CA LEU A 69 -13.25 5.92 -1.68
C LEU A 69 -14.46 5.00 -1.90
N PHE A 70 -15.43 5.02 -0.99
CA PHE A 70 -16.65 4.21 -1.14
C PHE A 70 -17.45 4.62 -2.38
N ILE A 71 -17.64 5.92 -2.63
CA ILE A 71 -18.32 6.43 -3.83
C ILE A 71 -17.59 5.98 -5.10
N PHE A 72 -16.25 6.03 -5.12
CA PHE A 72 -15.44 5.51 -6.22
C PHE A 72 -15.65 4.02 -6.46
N LEU A 73 -15.68 3.22 -5.40
CA LEU A 73 -15.90 1.77 -5.49
C LEU A 73 -17.29 1.39 -5.99
N LEU A 74 -18.27 2.29 -5.90
CA LEU A 74 -19.60 2.14 -6.50
C LEU A 74 -19.63 2.47 -8.00
N GLY A 75 -18.51 2.95 -8.56
CA GLY A 75 -18.36 3.25 -9.98
C GLY A 75 -18.56 4.72 -10.34
N HIS A 76 -18.55 5.63 -9.37
CA HIS A 76 -18.60 7.07 -9.62
C HIS A 76 -17.19 7.66 -9.72
N ASP A 77 -17.00 8.58 -10.68
CA ASP A 77 -15.75 9.32 -10.79
C ASP A 77 -15.58 10.30 -9.62
N ILE A 78 -14.33 10.43 -9.16
CA ILE A 78 -13.91 11.35 -8.10
C ILE A 78 -12.80 12.24 -8.65
N ASP A 79 -13.00 13.55 -8.65
CA ASP A 79 -12.06 14.57 -9.13
C ASP A 79 -11.56 15.50 -8.01
N PHE A 80 -11.98 15.26 -6.76
CA PHE A 80 -11.59 16.04 -5.58
C PHE A 80 -11.20 15.15 -4.39
N GLY A 81 -10.65 15.74 -3.33
CA GLY A 81 -10.28 15.00 -2.11
C GLY A 81 -8.87 14.37 -2.13
N HIS A 82 -8.16 14.46 -3.26
CA HIS A 82 -6.81 13.92 -3.40
C HIS A 82 -5.81 14.58 -2.42
N MET A 83 -5.87 15.90 -2.25
CA MET A 83 -4.99 16.62 -1.32
C MET A 83 -5.28 16.25 0.14
N GLU A 84 -6.54 16.04 0.51
CA GLU A 84 -6.93 15.57 1.83
C GLU A 84 -6.37 14.17 2.11
N ALA A 85 -6.39 13.28 1.10
CA ALA A 85 -5.77 11.96 1.21
C ALA A 85 -4.24 12.04 1.35
N VAL A 86 -3.58 12.92 0.59
CA VAL A 86 -2.13 13.19 0.74
C VAL A 86 -1.81 13.73 2.14
N ASN A 87 -2.62 14.64 2.68
CA ASN A 87 -2.43 15.17 4.03
C ASN A 87 -2.54 14.07 5.12
N LEU A 88 -3.40 13.07 4.91
CA LEU A 88 -3.50 11.93 5.83
C LEU A 88 -2.22 11.07 5.84
N LEU A 89 -1.45 11.06 4.76
CA LEU A 89 -0.16 10.35 4.72
C LEU A 89 0.86 10.94 5.69
N SER A 90 0.75 12.21 6.08
CA SER A 90 1.66 12.83 7.05
C SER A 90 1.20 12.67 8.51
N SER A 91 0.06 12.02 8.75
CA SER A 91 -0.47 11.83 10.11
C SER A 91 0.37 10.83 10.92
N ASN A 92 0.51 11.04 12.22
CA ASN A 92 1.13 10.05 13.12
C ASN A 92 0.17 8.92 13.54
N ARG A 93 -1.10 8.98 13.11
CA ARG A 93 -2.12 7.98 13.46
C ARG A 93 -2.23 6.94 12.35
N TYR A 94 -2.05 5.67 12.72
CA TYR A 94 -2.16 4.54 11.79
C TYR A 94 -3.45 4.56 10.97
N THR A 95 -4.62 4.73 11.61
CA THR A 95 -5.90 4.69 10.89
C THR A 95 -6.08 5.84 9.89
N GLU A 96 -5.40 6.97 10.08
CA GLU A 96 -5.42 8.10 9.15
C GLU A 96 -4.52 7.80 7.95
N LYS A 97 -3.25 7.43 8.20
CA LYS A 97 -2.32 6.99 7.14
C LYS A 97 -2.90 5.84 6.31
N GLN A 98 -3.50 4.84 6.95
CA GLN A 98 -4.07 3.67 6.30
C GLN A 98 -5.12 4.06 5.24
N ILE A 99 -6.02 4.98 5.58
CA ILE A 99 -7.05 5.47 4.65
C ILE A 99 -6.43 6.31 3.54
N GLY A 100 -5.45 7.17 3.85
CA GLY A 100 -4.72 7.94 2.85
C GLY A 100 -4.02 7.03 1.83
N TYR A 101 -3.24 6.05 2.30
CA TYR A 101 -2.53 5.09 1.45
C TYR A 101 -3.48 4.24 0.62
N LEU A 102 -4.61 3.82 1.19
CA LEU A 102 -5.63 3.06 0.46
C LEU A 102 -6.24 3.90 -0.67
N PHE A 103 -6.64 5.13 -0.37
CA PHE A 103 -7.20 6.06 -1.37
C PHE A 103 -6.21 6.28 -2.52
N ILE A 104 -4.94 6.55 -2.20
CA ILE A 104 -3.88 6.79 -3.18
C ILE A 104 -3.57 5.54 -3.99
N SER A 105 -3.59 4.35 -3.38
CA SER A 105 -3.38 3.09 -4.11
C SER A 105 -4.47 2.78 -5.14
N VAL A 106 -5.66 3.37 -4.98
CA VAL A 106 -6.83 3.11 -5.82
C VAL A 106 -7.08 4.24 -6.83
N LEU A 107 -6.91 5.50 -6.43
CA LEU A 107 -7.27 6.70 -7.22
C LEU A 107 -6.04 7.53 -7.64
N VAL A 108 -4.85 6.94 -7.74
CA VAL A 108 -3.68 7.70 -8.19
C VAL A 108 -3.90 8.21 -9.61
N ASN A 109 -3.77 9.52 -9.78
CA ASN A 109 -3.84 10.22 -11.06
C ASN A 109 -2.42 10.66 -11.48
N SER A 110 -2.17 10.83 -12.77
CA SER A 110 -0.90 11.28 -13.36
C SER A 110 -0.54 12.75 -13.05
N ASN A 111 -1.11 13.36 -12.01
CA ASN A 111 -0.76 14.70 -11.56
C ASN A 111 0.61 14.68 -10.89
N SER A 112 1.60 15.32 -11.53
CA SER A 112 3.00 15.32 -11.12
C SER A 112 3.24 15.91 -9.72
N GLU A 113 2.45 16.91 -9.30
CA GLU A 113 2.59 17.51 -7.97
C GLU A 113 2.16 16.54 -6.87
N LEU A 114 1.02 15.85 -7.07
CA LEU A 114 0.52 14.85 -6.12
C LEU A 114 1.51 13.70 -5.99
N ILE A 115 2.03 13.19 -7.12
CA ILE A 115 3.02 12.11 -7.11
C ILE A 115 4.27 12.49 -6.30
N ARG A 116 4.76 13.72 -6.46
CA ARG A 116 5.90 14.23 -5.68
C ARG A 116 5.62 14.25 -4.18
N LEU A 117 4.45 14.71 -3.76
CA LEU A 117 4.06 14.74 -2.34
C LEU A 117 3.89 13.32 -1.76
N ILE A 118 3.30 12.41 -2.54
CA ILE A 118 3.14 11.00 -2.18
C ILE A 118 4.51 10.34 -2.00
N ASN A 119 5.43 10.55 -2.95
CA ASN A 119 6.78 9.99 -2.85
C ASN A 119 7.54 10.53 -1.62
N ASN A 120 7.38 11.82 -1.29
CA ASN A 120 7.97 12.37 -0.07
C ASN A 120 7.39 11.73 1.20
N ALA A 121 6.08 11.49 1.25
CA ALA A 121 5.46 10.81 2.39
C ALA A 121 5.90 9.35 2.53
N ILE A 122 5.98 8.61 1.41
CA ILE A 122 6.51 7.24 1.36
C ILE A 122 7.94 7.21 1.88
N LYS A 123 8.81 8.12 1.41
CA LYS A 123 10.21 8.21 1.85
C LYS A 123 10.32 8.43 3.35
N ASN A 124 9.52 9.33 3.91
CA ASN A 124 9.49 9.58 5.34
C ASN A 124 9.06 8.34 6.14
N ASP A 125 8.06 7.60 5.65
CA ASP A 125 7.58 6.40 6.32
C ASP A 125 8.56 5.23 6.24
N LEU A 126 9.27 5.06 5.12
CA LEU A 126 10.37 4.11 5.00
C LEU A 126 11.53 4.46 5.95
N ALA A 127 11.85 5.75 6.10
CA ALA A 127 12.91 6.23 7.00
C ALA A 127 12.53 6.16 8.49
N SER A 128 11.24 6.11 8.82
CA SER A 128 10.75 6.17 10.22
C SER A 128 11.16 4.98 11.09
N ARG A 129 11.60 3.87 10.48
CA ARG A 129 11.82 2.56 11.14
C ARG A 129 10.63 2.02 11.92
N ASN A 130 9.44 2.61 11.76
CA ASN A 130 8.20 2.04 12.27
C ASN A 130 7.71 0.97 11.29
N PRO A 131 7.73 -0.33 11.65
CA PRO A 131 7.42 -1.42 10.73
C PRO A 131 6.00 -1.33 10.16
N THR A 132 5.06 -0.73 10.90
CA THR A 132 3.68 -0.53 10.45
C THR A 132 3.61 0.50 9.33
N PHE A 133 4.32 1.63 9.47
CA PHE A 133 4.33 2.69 8.45
C PHE A 133 5.16 2.30 7.24
N MET A 134 6.31 1.66 7.46
CA MET A 134 7.09 1.04 6.39
C MET A 134 6.24 0.06 5.58
N GLY A 135 5.45 -0.80 6.25
CA GLY A 135 4.54 -1.74 5.58
C GLY A 135 3.50 -1.03 4.71
N LEU A 136 2.86 0.03 5.20
CA LEU A 136 1.90 0.82 4.42
C LEU A 136 2.56 1.44 3.17
N ALA A 137 3.75 2.02 3.32
CA ALA A 137 4.52 2.60 2.23
C ALA A 137 4.91 1.55 1.17
N LEU A 138 5.45 0.39 1.61
CA LEU A 138 5.82 -0.72 0.72
C LEU A 138 4.61 -1.28 -0.04
N HIS A 139 3.46 -1.42 0.62
CA HIS A 139 2.24 -1.87 -0.04
C HIS A 139 1.72 -0.85 -1.06
N CYS A 140 1.83 0.45 -0.77
CA CYS A 140 1.48 1.50 -1.73
C CYS A 140 2.33 1.39 -3.00
N ILE A 141 3.66 1.30 -2.85
CA ILE A 141 4.58 1.11 -3.98
C ILE A 141 4.23 -0.16 -4.77
N ALA A 142 3.98 -1.28 -4.08
CA ALA A 142 3.67 -2.55 -4.73
C ALA A 142 2.31 -2.54 -5.46
N ASN A 143 1.32 -1.79 -4.96
CA ASN A 143 -0.01 -1.69 -5.57
C ASN A 143 0.00 -0.75 -6.79
N VAL A 144 0.61 0.42 -6.65
CA VAL A 144 0.68 1.43 -7.71
C VAL A 144 1.72 1.01 -8.76
N GLY A 145 2.97 0.86 -8.33
CA GLY A 145 4.08 0.38 -9.16
C GLY A 145 4.31 1.23 -10.41
N SER A 146 4.23 2.56 -10.28
CA SER A 146 4.52 3.48 -11.39
C SER A 146 6.02 3.59 -11.66
N ARG A 147 6.40 4.06 -12.85
CA ARG A 147 7.81 4.26 -13.21
C ARG A 147 8.49 5.28 -12.28
N GLU A 148 7.79 6.35 -11.93
CA GLU A 148 8.27 7.41 -11.04
C GLU A 148 8.55 6.87 -9.63
N MET A 149 7.73 5.94 -9.13
CA MET A 149 8.00 5.25 -7.87
C MET A 149 9.20 4.31 -7.98
N ALA A 150 9.36 3.62 -9.11
CA ALA A 150 10.54 2.77 -9.34
C ALA A 150 11.82 3.63 -9.33
N GLU A 151 11.83 4.76 -10.02
CA GLU A 151 12.97 5.70 -10.04
C GLU A 151 13.29 6.24 -8.65
N ALA A 152 12.26 6.51 -7.83
CA ALA A 152 12.45 7.00 -6.47
C ALA A 152 12.97 5.93 -5.49
N PHE A 153 12.51 4.68 -5.58
CA PHE A 153 12.67 3.69 -4.50
C PHE A 153 13.43 2.41 -4.88
N ALA A 154 13.70 2.12 -6.16
CA ALA A 154 14.35 0.87 -6.57
C ALA A 154 15.73 0.65 -5.94
N GLY A 155 16.46 1.72 -5.60
CA GLY A 155 17.74 1.63 -4.88
C GLY A 155 17.62 1.46 -3.36
N GLU A 156 16.45 1.76 -2.77
CA GLU A 156 16.23 1.72 -1.32
C GLU A 156 15.58 0.40 -0.88
N ILE A 157 14.60 -0.12 -1.63
CA ILE A 157 13.88 -1.34 -1.27
C ILE A 157 14.81 -2.56 -1.07
N PRO A 158 15.81 -2.83 -1.93
CA PRO A 158 16.74 -3.93 -1.69
C PRO A 158 17.51 -3.79 -0.38
N LYS A 159 17.86 -2.55 0.02
CA LYS A 159 18.59 -2.28 1.27
C LYS A 159 17.73 -2.61 2.48
N ILE A 160 16.44 -2.25 2.45
CA ILE A 160 15.48 -2.61 3.49
C ILE A 160 15.33 -4.13 3.59
N LEU A 161 15.21 -4.82 2.45
CA LEU A 161 15.01 -6.27 2.41
C LEU A 161 16.14 -7.06 3.07
N VAL A 162 17.39 -6.61 2.89
CA VAL A 162 18.59 -7.33 3.37
C VAL A 162 19.17 -6.76 4.67
N ALA A 163 18.52 -5.76 5.25
CA ALA A 163 18.94 -5.19 6.53
C ALA A 163 18.63 -6.15 7.68
N GLY A 164 19.64 -6.41 8.52
CA GLY A 164 19.55 -7.42 9.58
C GLY A 164 18.58 -7.08 10.71
N ASP A 165 18.34 -5.79 10.96
CA ASP A 165 17.42 -5.27 11.99
C ASP A 165 15.99 -5.07 11.49
N THR A 166 15.71 -5.37 10.21
CA THR A 166 14.37 -5.22 9.65
C THR A 166 13.46 -6.37 10.06
N MET A 167 12.24 -6.05 10.51
CA MET A 167 11.25 -7.04 10.92
C MET A 167 10.82 -7.94 9.76
N ASP A 168 10.50 -9.19 10.07
CA ASP A 168 10.13 -10.22 9.08
C ASP A 168 8.90 -9.86 8.24
N SER A 169 7.92 -9.14 8.81
CA SER A 169 6.76 -8.62 8.06
C SER A 169 7.18 -7.59 7.01
N VAL A 170 8.14 -6.72 7.34
CA VAL A 170 8.67 -5.70 6.44
C VAL A 170 9.52 -6.35 5.35
N LYS A 171 10.34 -7.37 5.67
CA LYS A 171 11.09 -8.15 4.67
C LYS A 171 10.15 -8.80 3.64
N GLN A 172 9.04 -9.39 4.10
CA GLN A 172 8.03 -9.97 3.20
C GLN A 172 7.48 -8.94 2.23
N SER A 173 7.03 -7.80 2.74
CA SER A 173 6.51 -6.70 1.91
C SER A 173 7.59 -6.13 0.98
N ALA A 174 8.83 -5.99 1.44
CA ALA A 174 9.94 -5.46 0.65
C ALA A 174 10.32 -6.40 -0.51
N ALA A 175 10.34 -7.72 -0.28
CA ALA A 175 10.61 -8.70 -1.34
C ALA A 175 9.56 -8.65 -2.44
N LEU A 176 8.27 -8.61 -2.08
CA LEU A 176 7.18 -8.53 -3.05
C LEU A 176 7.08 -7.16 -3.72
N CYS A 177 7.42 -6.08 -3.00
CA CYS A 177 7.54 -4.74 -3.56
C CYS A 177 8.66 -4.68 -4.60
N LEU A 178 9.84 -5.20 -4.28
CA LEU A 178 10.96 -5.27 -5.23
C LEU A 178 10.63 -6.12 -6.45
N LEU A 179 9.91 -7.23 -6.26
CA LEU A 179 9.41 -8.05 -7.36
C LEU A 179 8.48 -7.25 -8.28
N ARG A 180 7.56 -6.46 -7.70
CA ARG A 180 6.69 -5.56 -8.49
C ARG A 180 7.52 -4.56 -9.28
N LEU A 181 8.46 -3.88 -8.64
CA LEU A 181 9.32 -2.88 -9.30
C LEU A 181 10.13 -3.50 -10.44
N TYR A 182 10.70 -4.69 -10.23
CA TYR A 182 11.43 -5.42 -11.27
C TYR A 182 10.55 -5.78 -12.47
N ARG A 183 9.28 -6.15 -12.24
CA ARG A 183 8.33 -6.45 -13.32
C ARG A 183 7.90 -5.20 -14.09
N THR A 184 7.81 -4.04 -13.44
CA THR A 184 7.46 -2.77 -14.09
C THR A 184 8.65 -2.16 -14.85
N SER A 185 9.79 -2.02 -14.17
CA SER A 185 10.96 -1.28 -14.66
C SER A 185 12.24 -2.07 -14.34
N PRO A 186 12.52 -3.17 -15.06
CA PRO A 186 13.68 -4.02 -14.79
C PRO A 186 15.01 -3.29 -14.97
N ASP A 187 15.05 -2.26 -15.81
CA ASP A 187 16.20 -1.37 -16.04
C ASP A 187 16.64 -0.62 -14.78
N LEU A 188 15.72 -0.38 -13.83
CA LEU A 188 15.97 0.37 -12.60
C LEU A 188 16.36 -0.53 -11.41
N VAL A 189 16.30 -1.85 -11.57
CA VAL A 189 16.61 -2.82 -10.51
C VAL A 189 17.85 -3.63 -10.91
N PRO A 190 19.06 -3.04 -10.79
CA PRO A 190 20.29 -3.75 -11.13
C PRO A 190 20.56 -4.86 -10.11
N MET A 191 21.13 -5.96 -10.59
CA MET A 191 21.73 -6.97 -9.72
C MET A 191 22.95 -6.36 -9.03
N GLY A 192 23.16 -6.69 -7.75
CA GLY A 192 24.30 -6.19 -6.98
C GLY A 192 24.50 -6.92 -5.66
N ASP A 193 25.16 -6.29 -4.69
CA ASP A 193 25.58 -6.87 -3.40
C ASP A 193 24.43 -7.38 -2.51
N TRP A 194 23.18 -7.05 -2.84
CA TRP A 194 22.00 -7.55 -2.15
C TRP A 194 21.58 -8.94 -2.64
N THR A 195 22.02 -9.39 -3.81
CA THR A 195 21.59 -10.65 -4.45
C THR A 195 21.92 -11.86 -3.60
N SER A 196 23.18 -12.00 -3.16
CA SER A 196 23.64 -13.09 -2.29
C SER A 196 22.89 -13.12 -0.96
N ARG A 197 22.59 -11.94 -0.40
CA ARG A 197 21.83 -11.80 0.84
C ARG A 197 20.36 -12.17 0.66
N VAL A 198 19.75 -11.86 -0.48
CA VAL A 198 18.39 -12.31 -0.81
C VAL A 198 18.35 -13.83 -0.95
N VAL A 199 19.35 -14.46 -1.56
CA VAL A 199 19.45 -15.93 -1.59
C VAL A 199 19.55 -16.52 -0.18
N HIS A 200 20.29 -15.86 0.72
CA HIS A 200 20.40 -16.30 2.11
C HIS A 200 19.07 -16.24 2.89
N LEU A 201 18.10 -15.41 2.47
CA LEU A 201 16.76 -15.38 3.06
C LEU A 201 16.00 -16.72 2.94
N LEU A 202 16.43 -17.63 2.06
CA LEU A 202 15.87 -19.00 2.01
C LEU A 202 16.16 -19.81 3.28
N ASN A 203 17.15 -19.38 4.08
CA ASN A 203 17.47 -19.99 5.37
C ASN A 203 16.75 -19.34 6.56
N ASP A 204 15.97 -18.27 6.33
CA ASP A 204 15.27 -17.53 7.39
C ASP A 204 14.35 -18.47 8.20
N GLN A 205 14.18 -18.19 9.50
CA GLN A 205 13.30 -18.98 10.36
C GLN A 205 11.83 -18.75 9.99
N HIS A 206 11.48 -17.54 9.59
CA HIS A 206 10.11 -17.17 9.27
C HIS A 206 9.74 -17.62 7.84
N LEU A 207 8.87 -18.64 7.72
CA LEU A 207 8.46 -19.19 6.43
C LEU A 207 7.79 -18.17 5.49
N GLY A 208 7.15 -17.13 6.03
CA GLY A 208 6.65 -16.02 5.23
C GLY A 208 7.76 -15.28 4.48
N VAL A 209 8.93 -15.05 5.12
CA VAL A 209 10.09 -14.41 4.49
C VAL A 209 10.63 -15.31 3.38
N VAL A 210 10.75 -16.61 3.65
CA VAL A 210 11.17 -17.61 2.66
C VAL A 210 10.23 -17.63 1.46
N THR A 211 8.91 -17.62 1.67
CA THR A 211 7.91 -17.60 0.59
C THR A 211 8.02 -16.36 -0.29
N ALA A 212 8.15 -15.18 0.33
CA ALA A 212 8.29 -13.92 -0.38
C ALA A 212 9.62 -13.85 -1.16
N ALA A 213 10.73 -14.25 -0.52
CA ALA A 213 12.05 -14.31 -1.14
C ALA A 213 12.09 -15.31 -2.31
N THR A 214 11.45 -16.48 -2.16
CA THR A 214 11.35 -17.49 -3.23
C THR A 214 10.61 -16.92 -4.45
N SER A 215 9.53 -16.16 -4.24
CA SER A 215 8.78 -15.52 -5.33
C SER A 215 9.63 -14.51 -6.10
N LEU A 216 10.44 -13.73 -5.38
CA LEU A 216 11.39 -12.79 -5.96
C LEU A 216 12.50 -13.54 -6.74
N ILE A 217 13.19 -14.48 -6.09
CA ILE A 217 14.28 -15.27 -6.67
C ILE A 217 13.82 -16.00 -7.93
N THR A 218 12.65 -16.65 -7.89
CA THR A 218 12.10 -17.37 -9.04
C THR A 218 11.97 -16.46 -10.26
N THR A 219 11.54 -15.21 -10.06
CA THR A 219 11.38 -14.25 -11.16
C THR A 219 12.73 -13.70 -11.64
N LEU A 220 13.66 -13.40 -10.73
CA LEU A 220 14.99 -12.87 -11.09
C LEU A 220 15.86 -13.92 -11.79
N ALA A 221 15.78 -15.18 -11.35
CA ALA A 221 16.54 -16.31 -11.90
C ALA A 221 16.16 -16.64 -13.34
N GLN A 222 14.94 -16.31 -13.79
CA GLN A 222 14.53 -16.49 -15.19
C GLN A 222 15.40 -15.70 -16.17
N LYS A 223 15.93 -14.54 -15.76
CA LYS A 223 16.84 -13.74 -16.58
C LYS A 223 18.30 -13.84 -16.16
N ASN A 224 18.58 -14.23 -14.91
CA ASN A 224 19.92 -14.28 -14.34
C ASN A 224 20.20 -15.62 -13.64
N PRO A 225 20.15 -16.77 -14.33
CA PRO A 225 20.22 -18.08 -13.68
C PRO A 225 21.52 -18.32 -12.90
N GLU A 226 22.66 -17.83 -13.39
CA GLU A 226 23.96 -18.04 -12.74
C GLU A 226 24.06 -17.35 -11.37
N GLU A 227 23.49 -16.14 -11.22
CA GLU A 227 23.48 -15.39 -9.97
C GLU A 227 22.68 -16.09 -8.86
N PHE A 228 21.66 -16.86 -9.23
CA PHE A 228 20.78 -17.55 -8.30
C PHE A 228 21.05 -19.05 -8.20
N LYS A 229 22.13 -19.58 -8.79
CA LYS A 229 22.44 -21.01 -8.77
C LYS A 229 22.56 -21.61 -7.36
N THR A 230 23.10 -20.82 -6.43
CA THR A 230 23.23 -21.20 -5.01
C THR A 230 21.88 -21.38 -4.32
N SER A 231 20.81 -20.74 -4.82
CA SER A 231 19.46 -20.87 -4.28
C SER A 231 18.89 -22.29 -4.41
N VAL A 232 19.29 -23.04 -5.45
CA VAL A 232 18.81 -24.42 -5.68
C VAL A 232 19.24 -25.34 -4.55
N SER A 233 20.52 -25.31 -4.17
CA SER A 233 21.06 -26.14 -3.08
C SER A 233 20.37 -25.82 -1.74
N LEU A 234 20.17 -24.53 -1.46
CA LEU A 234 19.47 -24.08 -0.25
C LEU A 234 18.00 -24.52 -0.24
N ALA A 235 17.29 -24.36 -1.35
CA ALA A 235 15.89 -24.76 -1.48
C ALA A 235 15.72 -26.29 -1.30
N VAL A 236 16.58 -27.10 -1.91
CA VAL A 236 16.60 -28.57 -1.74
C VAL A 236 16.84 -28.94 -0.28
N SER A 237 17.83 -28.32 0.37
CA SER A 237 18.12 -28.57 1.79
C SER A 237 16.92 -28.21 2.67
N ARG A 238 16.23 -27.11 2.39
CA ARG A 238 15.07 -26.69 3.17
C ARG A 238 13.88 -27.64 3.00
N LEU A 239 13.57 -28.05 1.76
CA LEU A 239 12.48 -28.99 1.46
C LEU A 239 12.74 -30.39 2.03
N SER A 240 14.00 -30.80 2.15
CA SER A 240 14.34 -32.09 2.79
C SER A 240 14.13 -32.11 4.31
N ARG A 241 13.94 -30.95 4.94
CA ARG A 241 13.78 -30.78 6.39
C ARG A 241 12.33 -30.51 6.83
N SER A 242 11.43 -30.23 5.89
CA SER A 242 9.99 -30.00 6.11
C SER A 242 9.20 -31.29 5.97
#